data_AF-A0A7U4DLZ6-F1
#
_entry.id   AF-A0A7U4DLZ6-F1
#
_cell.length_a   1.000
_cell.length_b   1.000
_cell.length_c   1.000
_cell.angle_alpha   90.00
_cell.angle_beta   90.00
_cell.angle_gamma   90.00
#
_symmetry.space_group_name_H-M   'P 1'
#
loop_
_entity.id
_entity.type
_entity.pdbx_description
1 polymer ?
#
loop_
_entity_poly.entity_id
_entity_poly.type
_entity_poly.pdbx_seq_one_letter_code
_entity_poly.pdbx_strand_id
1 'polypeptide(L)' 'MNQYYVVRRVKGRDEEFAVIDALSLDEANAIFEVRYKTFKENMEKGEAFFIFQTDGPLTFDEDHQVKFPRGRMAIIHKLS' A
#
# COMPACT_ATOMS: atom_id res chain seq x y z
N MET A 1 -18.43 -0.62 -5.16
CA MET A 1 -17.28 -0.70 -4.24
C MET A 1 -16.03 -0.70 -5.11
N ASN A 2 -15.01 0.07 -4.72
CA ASN A 2 -13.73 0.09 -5.41
C ASN A 2 -12.75 -0.80 -4.64
N GLN A 3 -11.80 -1.38 -5.37
CA GLN A 3 -10.71 -2.16 -4.78
C GLN A 3 -9.46 -1.29 -4.69
N TYR A 4 -8.74 -1.44 -3.58
CA TYR A 4 -7.48 -0.77 -3.34
C TYR A 4 -6.42 -1.80 -3.00
N TYR A 5 -5.33 -1.80 -3.76
CA TYR A 5 -4.14 -2.55 -3.39
C TYR A 5 -3.45 -1.87 -2.22
N VAL A 6 -2.97 -2.69 -1.31
CA VAL A 6 -2.00 -2.32 -0.30
C VAL A 6 -0.70 -3.04 -0.63
N VAL A 7 0.35 -2.26 -0.89
CA VAL A 7 1.69 -2.76 -1.20
C VAL A 7 2.62 -2.39 -0.06
N ARG A 8 3.44 -3.33 0.37
CA ARG A 8 4.47 -3.10 1.39
C ARG A 8 5.85 -3.06 0.74
N ARG A 9 6.64 -2.06 1.10
CA ARG A 9 8.07 -1.98 0.77
C ARG A 9 8.91 -2.50 1.91
N VAL A 10 9.74 -3.49 1.64
CA VAL A 10 10.71 -4.08 2.57
C VAL A 10 12.05 -4.23 1.86
N LYS A 11 13.12 -3.67 2.45
CA LYS A 11 14.50 -3.78 1.94
C LYS A 11 14.65 -3.45 0.44
N GLY A 12 13.89 -2.45 -0.04
CA GLY A 12 13.94 -1.99 -1.43
C GLY A 12 13.11 -2.77 -2.43
N ARG A 13 12.36 -3.79 -1.98
CA ARG A 13 11.41 -4.56 -2.80
C ARG A 13 9.99 -4.31 -2.36
N ASP A 14 9.06 -4.37 -3.31
CA ASP A 14 7.63 -4.22 -3.07
C ASP A 14 6.91 -5.56 -3.14
N GLU A 15 5.97 -5.76 -2.23
CA GLU A 15 5.18 -6.98 -2.11
C GLU A 15 3.70 -6.63 -1.97
N GLU A 16 2.82 -7.40 -2.63
CA GLU A 16 1.39 -7.32 -2.35
C GLU A 16 1.14 -7.71 -0.91
N PHE A 17 0.47 -6.83 -0.16
CA PHE A 17 0.20 -7.05 1.26
C PHE A 17 -1.27 -7.39 1.50
N ALA A 18 -2.19 -6.62 0.90
CA ALA A 18 -3.62 -6.84 1.03
C ALA A 18 -4.40 -6.16 -0.11
N VAL A 19 -5.68 -6.51 -0.22
CA VAL A 19 -6.67 -5.78 -1.01
C VAL A 19 -7.79 -5.31 -0.08
N ILE A 20 -8.17 -4.05 -0.17
CA ILE A 20 -9.23 -3.43 0.63
C ILE A 20 -10.36 -2.98 -0.30
N ASP A 21 -11.57 -3.44 -0.03
CA ASP A 21 -12.77 -2.88 -0.64
C ASP A 21 -13.21 -1.63 0.13
N ALA A 22 -13.34 -0.50 -0.57
CA ALA A 22 -13.78 0.78 0.00
C ALA A 22 -14.48 1.65 -1.05
N LEU A 23 -15.20 2.69 -0.62
CA LEU A 23 -15.79 3.70 -1.51
C LEU A 23 -14.74 4.72 -1.96
N SER A 24 -13.75 5.00 -1.13
CA SER A 24 -12.73 6.04 -1.38
C SER A 24 -11.34 5.63 -0.86
N LEU A 25 -10.30 6.34 -1.33
CA LEU A 25 -8.93 6.16 -0.85
C LEU A 25 -8.81 6.49 0.65
N ASP A 26 -9.52 7.52 1.12
CA ASP A 26 -9.51 7.92 2.53
C ASP A 26 -10.11 6.82 3.42
N GLU A 27 -11.20 6.19 2.95
CA GLU A 27 -11.80 5.04 3.62
C GLU A 27 -10.89 3.81 3.58
N ALA A 28 -10.26 3.51 2.44
CA ALA A 28 -9.29 2.42 2.35
C ALA A 28 -8.11 2.62 3.31
N ASN A 29 -7.60 3.86 3.43
CA ASN A 29 -6.56 4.23 4.38
C ASN A 29 -7.04 4.06 5.83
N ALA A 30 -8.24 4.54 6.18
CA ALA A 30 -8.79 4.38 7.52
C ALA A 30 -9.00 2.90 7.90
N ILE A 31 -9.49 2.08 6.97
CA ILE A 31 -9.62 0.62 7.15
C ILE A 31 -8.23 0.01 7.39
N PHE A 32 -7.22 0.41 6.61
CA PHE A 32 -5.85 -0.08 6.78
C PHE A 32 -5.30 0.25 8.17
N GLU A 33 -5.45 1.50 8.63
CA GLU A 33 -4.93 1.95 9.91
C GLU A 33 -5.54 1.20 11.10
N VAL A 34 -6.80 0.77 10.99
CA VAL A 34 -7.47 -0.01 12.03
C VAL A 34 -7.10 -1.50 11.92
N ARG A 35 -7.24 -2.10 10.74
CA ARG A 35 -7.11 -3.54 10.54
C ARG A 35 -5.66 -4.03 10.61
N TYR A 36 -4.70 -3.20 10.20
CA TYR A 36 -3.27 -3.56 10.13
C TYR A 36 -2.40 -2.69 11.03
N LYS A 37 -2.99 -2.13 12.10
CA LYS A 37 -2.31 -1.27 13.08
C LYS A 37 -0.97 -1.85 13.54
N THR A 38 -0.95 -3.14 13.92
CA THR A 38 0.27 -3.82 14.39
C THR A 38 1.37 -3.85 13.33
N PHE A 39 1.03 -4.01 12.05
CA PHE A 39 2.02 -3.99 10.97
C PHE A 39 2.59 -2.59 10.77
N LYS A 40 1.76 -1.55 10.85
CA LYS A 40 2.21 -0.14 10.81
C LYS A 40 3.12 0.19 11.98
N GLU A 41 2.78 -0.25 13.20
CA GLU A 41 3.57 0.01 14.41
C GLU A 41 4.94 -0.67 14.37
N ASN A 42 4.99 -1.90 13.83
CA ASN A 42 6.21 -2.71 13.72
C ASN A 42 7.04 -2.41 12.47
N MET A 43 6.72 -1.38 11.69
CA MET A 43 7.53 -0.99 10.54
C MET A 43 8.98 -0.69 10.94
N GLU A 44 9.91 -1.15 10.13
CA GLU A 44 11.32 -0.77 10.25
C GLU A 44 11.61 0.53 9.46
N LYS A 45 12.74 1.17 9.77
CA LYS A 45 13.16 2.37 9.05
C LYS A 45 13.41 2.03 7.57
N GLY A 46 12.80 2.80 6.67
CA GLY A 46 12.87 2.56 5.24
C GLY A 46 11.78 1.63 4.70
N GLU A 47 10.91 1.08 5.56
CA GLU A 47 9.68 0.43 5.12
C GLU A 47 8.58 1.45 4.84
N ALA A 48 7.69 1.10 3.91
CA ALA A 48 6.53 1.88 3.55
C ALA A 48 5.34 0.99 3.22
N PHE A 49 4.13 1.50 3.39
CA PHE A 49 2.92 0.98 2.77
C PHE A 49 2.38 1.99 1.77
N PHE A 50 1.92 1.48 0.63
CA PHE A 50 1.30 2.24 -0.43
C PHE A 50 -0.11 1.73 -0.64
N ILE A 51 -1.07 2.65 -0.67
CA ILE A 51 -2.49 2.31 -0.89
C ILE A 51 -2.99 3.09 -2.10
N PHE A 52 -3.44 2.37 -3.12
CA PHE A 52 -3.90 2.97 -4.37
C PHE A 52 -5.00 2.14 -5.00
N GLN A 53 -5.86 2.79 -5.78
CA GLN A 53 -7.00 2.12 -6.42
C GLN A 53 -6.51 1.12 -7.48
N THR A 54 -7.14 -0.04 -7.51
CA THR A 54 -6.93 -1.06 -8.54
C THR A 54 -7.50 -0.58 -9.88
N ASP A 55 -6.65 -0.46 -10.89
CA ASP A 55 -7.02 -0.20 -12.30
C ASP A 55 -6.71 -1.40 -13.23
N GLY A 56 -6.16 -2.48 -12.68
CA GLY A 56 -5.76 -3.70 -13.37
C GLY A 56 -4.93 -4.60 -12.46
N PRO A 57 -4.32 -5.68 -12.99
CA PRO A 57 -3.42 -6.53 -12.22
C PRO A 57 -2.23 -5.74 -11.67
N LEU A 58 -1.82 -6.05 -10.44
CA LEU A 58 -0.60 -5.51 -9.85
C LEU A 58 0.61 -5.92 -10.71
N THR A 59 1.44 -4.95 -11.11
CA THR A 59 2.63 -5.21 -11.92
C THR A 59 3.87 -4.61 -11.26
N PHE A 60 5.01 -5.28 -11.49
CA PHE A 60 6.30 -4.90 -10.94
C PHE A 60 7.30 -4.58 -12.06
N ASP A 61 8.34 -3.82 -11.74
CA ASP A 61 9.51 -3.60 -12.60
C ASP A 61 10.63 -4.63 -12.34
N GLU A 62 11.77 -4.41 -13.00
CA GLU A 62 12.93 -5.32 -12.92
C GLU A 62 13.50 -5.41 -11.49
N ASP A 63 13.38 -4.33 -10.69
CA ASP A 63 13.84 -4.26 -9.30
C ASP A 63 12.81 -4.82 -8.31
N HIS A 64 11.69 -5.37 -8.80
CA HIS A 64 10.52 -5.76 -8.00
C HIS A 64 9.91 -4.58 -7.25
N GLN A 65 9.92 -3.38 -7.83
CA GLN A 65 9.13 -2.25 -7.34
C GLN A 65 7.80 -2.19 -8.10
N VAL A 66 6.75 -1.78 -7.40
CA VAL A 66 5.42 -1.70 -8.01
C VAL A 66 5.38 -0.58 -9.05
N LYS A 67 4.81 -0.89 -10.22
CA LYS A 67 4.50 0.12 -11.23
C LYS A 67 3.19 0.79 -10.85
N PHE A 68 3.28 1.91 -10.14
CA PHE A 68 2.09 2.61 -9.65
C PHE A 68 1.19 3.08 -10.81
N PRO A 69 -0.12 2.86 -10.69
CA PRO A 69 -1.08 3.39 -11.64
C PRO A 69 -1.15 4.92 -11.52
N ARG A 70 -1.69 5.57 -12.56
CA ARG A 70 -1.92 7.02 -12.51
C ARG A 70 -3.06 7.30 -11.54
N GLY A 71 -2.85 8.19 -10.58
CA GLY A 71 -3.91 8.60 -9.66
C GLY A 71 -3.41 9.04 -8.30
N ARG A 72 -4.35 9.11 -7.35
CA ARG A 72 -4.05 9.40 -5.94
C ARG A 72 -3.61 8.12 -5.23
N MET A 73 -2.72 8.29 -4.27
CA MET A 73 -2.19 7.23 -3.43
C MET A 73 -1.99 7.76 -2.01
N ALA A 74 -2.24 6.91 -1.01
CA ALA A 74 -1.84 7.15 0.35
C ALA A 74 -0.51 6.44 0.62
N ILE A 75 0.40 7.14 1.31
CA ILE A 75 1.71 6.60 1.67
C ILE A 75 1.83 6.65 3.19
N ILE A 76 2.12 5.50 3.77
CA ILE A 76 2.42 5.36 5.20
C ILE A 76 3.87 4.94 5.29
N HIS A 77 4.74 5.79 5.84
CA HIS A 77 6.17 5.51 5.91
C HIS A 77 6.70 5.88 7.29
N LYS A 78 7.71 5.13 7.76
CA LYS A 78 8.38 5.42 9.02
C LYS A 78 9.57 6.34 8.75
N LEU A 79 9.42 7.61 9.14
CA LEU A 79 10.41 8.67 8.87
C LEU A 79 11.70 8.53 9.70
N SER A 80 11.62 7.95 10.90
CA SER A 80 12.75 7.80 11.83
C SER A 80 12.32 7.04 13.06
#